data_AF-A0A0B4FJS9-F1
#
_entry.id   AF-A0A0B4FJS9-F1
#
_cell.length_a   1.000
_cell.length_b   1.000
_cell.length_c   1.000
_cell.angle_alpha   90.00
_cell.angle_beta   90.00
_cell.angle_gamma   90.00
#
_symmetry.space_group_name_H-M   'P 1'
#
loop_
_entity.id
_entity.type
_entity.pdbx_description
1 polymer ?
#
loop_
_entity_poly.entity_id
_entity_poly.type
_entity_poly.pdbx_seq_one_letter_code
_entity_poly.pdbx_strand_id
1 'polypeptide(L)'
;MTTQPLPASSWLNAPAHHAWLANEGQRLLSFAKAARLPEGFGNLDDQGQLPANAQAETMNTARMTHSFAMAHAMGVPGYAELVAHGVAALSGP
;
A
#
# COMPACT_ATOMS: atom_id res chain seq x y z
N MET A 1 -5.11 -4.63 -26.56
CA MET A 1 -6.35 -5.13 -25.94
C MET A 1 -7.24 -3.94 -25.67
N THR A 2 -8.35 -3.82 -26.37
CA THR A 2 -9.37 -2.79 -26.11
C THR A 2 -10.28 -3.30 -25.00
N THR A 3 -10.12 -2.78 -23.79
CA THR A 3 -11.06 -3.00 -22.69
C THR A 3 -12.34 -2.24 -23.01
N GLN A 4 -13.37 -2.96 -23.46
CA GLN A 4 -14.69 -2.37 -23.61
C GLN A 4 -15.23 -1.99 -22.22
N PRO A 5 -15.71 -0.74 -22.02
CA PRO A 5 -16.21 -0.31 -20.72
C PRO A 5 -17.43 -1.15 -20.30
N LEU A 6 -17.47 -1.48 -19.01
CA LEU A 6 -18.57 -2.24 -18.43
C LEU A 6 -19.86 -1.43 -18.46
N PRO A 7 -21.03 -2.08 -18.61
CA PRO A 7 -22.32 -1.39 -18.54
C PRO A 7 -22.50 -0.69 -17.19
N ALA A 8 -23.22 0.43 -17.16
CA ALA A 8 -23.48 1.19 -15.93
C ALA A 8 -24.24 0.39 -14.86
N SER A 9 -25.03 -0.60 -15.27
CA SER A 9 -25.73 -1.54 -14.38
C SER A 9 -24.81 -2.61 -13.76
N SER A 10 -23.55 -2.70 -14.18
CA SER A 10 -22.59 -3.62 -13.60
C SER A 10 -22.34 -3.28 -12.14
N TRP A 11 -22.34 -4.28 -11.26
CA TRP A 11 -21.99 -4.12 -9.85
C TRP A 11 -20.57 -3.56 -9.66
N LEU A 12 -19.68 -3.76 -10.63
CA LEU A 12 -18.32 -3.19 -10.64
C LEU A 12 -18.32 -1.66 -10.72
N ASN A 13 -19.37 -1.05 -11.25
CA ASN A 13 -19.55 0.40 -11.31
C ASN A 13 -20.47 0.93 -10.19
N ALA A 14 -21.01 0.05 -9.34
CA ALA A 14 -21.97 0.45 -8.31
C ALA A 14 -21.29 1.27 -7.21
N PRO A 15 -21.89 2.39 -6.73
CA PRO A 15 -21.32 3.19 -5.66
C PRO A 15 -21.00 2.39 -4.38
N ALA A 16 -21.85 1.42 -4.03
CA ALA A 16 -21.63 0.54 -2.88
C ALA A 16 -20.36 -0.32 -3.03
N HIS A 17 -20.05 -0.78 -4.24
CA HIS A 17 -18.83 -1.53 -4.50
C HIS A 17 -17.59 -0.65 -4.39
N HIS A 18 -17.62 0.56 -4.95
CA HIS A 18 -16.52 1.51 -4.80
C HIS A 18 -16.28 1.91 -3.34
N ALA A 19 -17.34 2.11 -2.56
CA ALA A 19 -17.24 2.38 -1.13
C ALA A 19 -16.60 1.21 -0.37
N TRP A 20 -16.97 -0.02 -0.71
CA TRP A 20 -16.34 -1.23 -0.15
C TRP A 20 -14.85 -1.30 -0.49
N LEU A 21 -14.46 -1.06 -1.75
CA LEU A 21 -13.06 -1.03 -2.18
C LEU A 21 -12.25 0.04 -1.44
N ALA A 22 -12.80 1.24 -1.27
CA ALA A 22 -12.14 2.32 -0.55
C ALA A 22 -11.91 1.96 0.93
N ASN A 23 -12.92 1.38 1.58
CA ASN A 23 -12.81 0.94 2.97
C ASN A 23 -11.78 -0.19 3.15
N GLU A 24 -11.80 -1.18 2.26
CA GLU A 24 -10.83 -2.29 2.31
C GLU A 24 -9.42 -1.81 2.00
N GLY A 25 -9.25 -0.91 1.02
CA GLY A 25 -7.98 -0.26 0.75
C GLY A 25 -7.42 0.46 1.97
N GLN A 26 -8.25 1.20 2.70
CA GLN A 26 -7.83 1.86 3.94
C GLN A 26 -7.43 0.85 5.02
N ARG A 27 -8.16 -0.26 5.16
CA ARG A 27 -7.83 -1.35 6.11
C ARG A 27 -6.47 -1.98 5.79
N LEU A 28 -6.22 -2.30 4.52
CA LEU A 28 -4.96 -2.89 4.05
C LEU A 28 -3.79 -1.92 4.22
N LEU A 29 -3.98 -0.64 3.90
CA LEU A 29 -2.95 0.37 4.08
C LEU A 29 -2.61 0.59 5.56
N SER A 30 -3.59 0.50 6.46
CA SER A 30 -3.34 0.57 7.91
C SER A 30 -2.56 -0.64 8.41
N PHE A 31 -2.88 -1.85 7.94
CA PHE A 31 -2.13 -3.08 8.23
C PHE A 31 -0.67 -2.97 7.75
N ALA A 32 -0.46 -2.50 6.52
CA ALA A 32 0.87 -2.41 5.92
C ALA A 32 1.82 -1.45 6.65
N LYS A 33 1.33 -0.51 7.47
CA LYS A 33 2.20 0.40 8.24
C LYS A 33 3.13 -0.33 9.21
N ALA A 34 2.73 -1.51 9.67
CA ALA A 34 3.54 -2.34 10.56
C ALA A 34 4.85 -2.82 9.89
N ALA A 35 4.94 -2.80 8.56
CA ALA A 35 6.10 -3.29 7.81
C ALA A 35 7.35 -2.40 7.93
N ARG A 36 7.26 -1.22 8.57
CA ARG A 36 8.35 -0.24 8.59
C ARG A 36 9.55 -0.75 9.39
N LEU A 37 10.71 -0.76 8.75
CA LEU A 37 12.04 -0.95 9.36
C LEU A 37 12.89 0.31 9.16
N PRO A 38 13.95 0.54 9.95
CA PRO A 38 14.84 1.69 9.76
C PRO A 38 15.38 1.83 8.34
N GLU A 39 15.68 0.71 7.70
CA GLU A 39 16.31 0.61 6.38
C GLU A 39 15.32 0.37 5.22
N GLY A 40 14.01 0.40 5.47
CA GLY A 40 12.99 0.23 4.43
C GLY A 40 11.70 -0.41 4.94
N PHE A 41 11.20 -1.43 4.22
CA PHE A 41 10.03 -2.20 4.64
C PHE A 41 10.27 -3.72 4.58
N GLY A 42 9.95 -4.41 5.67
CA GLY A 42 10.06 -5.86 5.83
C GLY A 42 8.76 -6.62 5.60
N ASN A 43 8.84 -7.94 5.47
CA ASN A 43 7.67 -8.80 5.32
C ASN A 43 6.99 -9.02 6.67
N LEU A 44 5.66 -8.88 6.70
CA LEU A 44 4.84 -9.17 7.87
C LEU A 44 4.50 -10.67 7.92
N ASP A 45 4.39 -11.20 9.14
CA ASP A 45 3.87 -12.54 9.40
C ASP A 45 2.34 -12.62 9.24
N ASP A 46 1.77 -13.78 9.52
CA ASP A 46 0.34 -14.06 9.43
C ASP A 46 -0.48 -13.34 10.52
N GLN A 47 0.16 -12.73 11.52
CA GLN A 47 -0.47 -11.83 12.50
C GLN A 47 -0.25 -10.35 12.16
N GLY A 48 0.40 -10.03 11.03
CA GLY A 48 0.67 -8.66 10.62
C GLY A 48 1.79 -7.98 11.41
N GLN A 49 2.68 -8.76 12.02
CA GLN A 49 3.82 -8.26 12.79
C GLN A 49 5.12 -8.49 12.01
N LEU A 50 6.14 -7.69 12.30
CA LEU A 50 7.49 -7.95 11.82
C LEU A 50 8.10 -9.10 12.66
N PRO A 51 8.58 -10.19 12.03
CA PRO A 51 9.36 -11.20 12.73
C PRO A 51 10.60 -10.61 13.42
N ALA A 52 11.10 -11.28 14.47
CA ALA A 52 12.24 -10.80 15.25
C ALA A 52 13.52 -10.58 14.42
N ASN A 53 13.67 -11.30 13.31
CA ASN A 53 14.78 -11.21 12.37
C ASN A 53 14.38 -10.57 11.03
N ALA A 54 13.29 -9.80 11.00
CA ALA A 54 12.86 -9.11 9.79
C ALA A 54 13.95 -8.17 9.28
N GLN A 55 14.10 -8.12 7.96
CA GLN A 55 15.01 -7.22 7.26
C GLN A 55 14.22 -6.52 6.16
N ALA A 56 14.60 -5.29 5.81
CA ALA A 56 14.02 -4.67 4.64
C ALA A 56 14.46 -5.41 3.38
N GLU A 57 13.49 -5.75 2.53
CA GLU A 57 13.77 -6.33 1.22
C GLU A 57 13.53 -5.26 0.15
N THR A 58 14.43 -5.15 -0.85
CA THR A 58 14.32 -4.14 -1.92
C THR A 58 12.96 -4.20 -2.61
N MET A 59 12.49 -5.41 -2.94
CA MET A 59 11.21 -5.60 -3.63
C MET A 59 10.01 -5.21 -2.77
N ASN A 60 10.02 -5.59 -1.49
CA ASN A 60 8.94 -5.23 -0.59
C ASN A 60 8.94 -3.72 -0.30
N THR A 61 10.12 -3.13 -0.13
CA THR A 61 10.30 -1.69 0.03
C THR A 61 9.73 -0.92 -1.15
N ALA A 62 10.03 -1.33 -2.39
CA ALA A 62 9.46 -0.73 -3.60
C ALA A 62 7.93 -0.84 -3.65
N ARG A 63 7.38 -2.03 -3.34
CA ARG A 63 5.93 -2.26 -3.35
C ARG A 63 5.20 -1.42 -2.31
N MET A 64 5.71 -1.39 -1.07
CA MET A 64 5.14 -0.58 0.01
C MET A 64 5.21 0.91 -0.32
N THR A 65 6.36 1.38 -0.84
CA THR A 65 6.53 2.78 -1.28
C THR A 65 5.48 3.13 -2.33
N HIS A 66 5.27 2.27 -3.33
CA HIS A 66 4.25 2.47 -4.35
C HIS A 66 2.83 2.52 -3.76
N SER A 67 2.47 1.57 -2.90
CA SER A 67 1.15 1.54 -2.25
C SER A 67 0.88 2.78 -1.41
N PHE A 68 1.85 3.24 -0.62
CA PHE A 68 1.73 4.46 0.17
C PHE A 68 1.73 5.73 -0.70
N ALA A 69 2.42 5.72 -1.83
CA ALA A 69 2.38 6.83 -2.79
C ALA A 69 1.00 6.96 -3.43
N MET A 70 0.35 5.84 -3.77
CA MET A 70 -1.04 5.84 -4.22
C MET A 70 -1.98 6.40 -3.15
N ALA A 71 -1.83 5.99 -1.89
CA ALA A 71 -2.63 6.51 -0.78
C ALA A 71 -2.46 8.03 -0.59
N HIS A 72 -1.21 8.50 -0.67
CA HIS A 72 -0.91 9.94 -0.62
C HIS A 72 -1.53 10.70 -1.80
N ALA A 73 -1.42 10.17 -3.03
CA ALA A 73 -2.01 10.76 -4.23
C ALA A 73 -3.55 10.81 -4.18
N MET A 74 -4.18 9.87 -3.49
CA MET A 74 -5.62 9.86 -3.22
C MET A 74 -6.04 10.83 -2.10
N GLY A 75 -5.10 11.57 -1.50
CA GLY A 75 -5.39 12.55 -0.44
C GLY A 75 -5.59 11.93 0.94
N VAL A 76 -5.20 10.66 1.14
CA VAL A 76 -5.29 10.03 2.46
C VAL A 76 -4.17 10.55 3.37
N PRO A 77 -4.48 11.11 4.55
CA PRO A 77 -3.47 11.70 5.43
C PRO A 77 -2.54 10.64 6.05
N GLY A 78 -1.31 11.04 6.37
CA GLY A 78 -0.35 10.21 7.11
C GLY A 78 0.46 9.20 6.30
N TYR A 79 0.47 9.32 4.96
CA TYR A 79 1.26 8.44 4.07
C TYR A 79 2.50 9.11 3.45
N ALA A 80 2.58 10.45 3.43
CA ALA A 80 3.71 11.17 2.84
C ALA A 80 5.06 10.78 3.47
N GLU A 81 5.12 10.63 4.80
CA GLU A 81 6.34 10.24 5.50
C GLU A 81 6.78 8.80 5.18
N LEU A 82 5.83 7.89 4.97
CA LEU A 82 6.13 6.51 4.59
C LEU A 82 6.67 6.43 3.16
N VAL A 83 6.16 7.29 2.26
CA VAL A 83 6.69 7.42 0.90
C VAL A 83 8.12 7.95 0.94
N ALA A 84 8.36 9.04 1.67
CA ALA A 84 9.69 9.63 1.81
C ALA A 84 10.69 8.63 2.39
N HIS A 85 10.30 7.89 3.43
CA HIS A 85 11.08 6.80 4.02
C HIS A 85 11.46 5.73 2.99
N GLY A 86 10.49 5.27 2.21
CA GLY A 86 10.71 4.25 1.18
C GLY A 86 11.61 4.72 0.03
N VAL A 87 11.42 5.95 -0.45
CA VAL A 87 12.29 6.55 -1.48
C VAL A 87 13.72 6.68 -0.98
N ALA A 88 13.92 7.14 0.26
CA ALA A 88 15.24 7.24 0.86
C ALA A 88 15.92 5.86 0.96
N ALA A 89 15.20 4.84 1.44
CA ALA A 89 15.69 3.47 1.53
C ALA A 89 16.12 2.89 0.15
N LEU A 90 15.39 3.22 -0.92
CA LEU A 90 15.69 2.73 -2.27
C LEU A 90 16.77 3.53 -3.00
N SER A 91 17.14 4.71 -2.49
CA SER A 91 18.15 5.57 -3.14
C SER A 91 19.57 5.07 -2.94
N GLY A 92 19.77 4.06 -2.08
CA GLY A 92 21.09 3.56 -1.72
C GLY A 92 21.85 4.51 -0.79
N PRO A 93 23.06 4.10 -0.37
CA PRO A 93 23.97 4.94 0.41
C PRO A 93 24.59 6.08 -0.40
#